data_AF-A0A087TUN5-F1
#
_entry.id   AF-A0A087TUN5-F1
#
_cell.length_a   1.000
_cell.length_b   1.000
_cell.length_c   1.000
_cell.angle_alpha   90.00
_cell.angle_beta   90.00
_cell.angle_gamma   90.00
#
_symmetry.space_group_name_H-M   'P 1'
#
loop_
_entity.id
_entity.type
_entity.pdbx_description
1 polymer ?
#
loop_
_entity_poly.entity_id
_entity_poly.type
_entity_poly.pdbx_seq_one_letter_code
_entity_poly.pdbx_strand_id
1 'polypeptide(L)' 'MAQSLEEIKKRRESLPVFRAKRELLQAIYRNKTIILLGETACGKTTQIPQYMLEGGMA' A
#
# COMPACT_ATOMS: atom_id res chain seq x y z
N MET A 1 15.10 -18.44 9.28
CA MET A 1 13.68 -18.83 9.40
C MET A 1 12.88 -18.01 8.39
N ALA A 2 12.22 -18.65 7.43
CA ALA A 2 11.35 -17.96 6.49
C ALA A 2 10.01 -17.66 7.19
N GLN A 3 9.51 -16.44 7.03
CA GLN A 3 8.17 -16.09 7.54
C GLN A 3 7.11 -16.78 6.68
N SER A 4 6.06 -17.29 7.32
CA SER A 4 4.89 -17.82 6.62
C SER A 4 4.16 -16.72 5.86
N LEU A 5 3.43 -17.09 4.80
CA LEU A 5 2.66 -16.13 3.99
C LEU A 5 1.62 -15.37 4.82
N GLU A 6 1.04 -16.03 5.82
CA GLU A 6 0.07 -15.44 6.74
C GLU A 6 0.70 -14.37 7.63
N GLU A 7 1.91 -14.61 8.15
CA GLU A 7 2.66 -13.62 8.95
C GLU A 7 3.04 -12.39 8.11
N ILE A 8 3.45 -12.60 6.86
CA ILE A 8 3.77 -11.51 5.93
C ILE A 8 2.52 -10.67 5.67
N LYS A 9 1.37 -11.31 5.45
CA LYS A 9 0.10 -10.63 5.21
C LYS A 9 -0.31 -9.78 6.41
N LYS A 10 -0.33 -10.36 7.62
CA LYS A 10 -0.64 -9.61 8.86
C LYS A 10 0.30 -8.42 9.08
N ARG A 11 1.59 -8.59 8.77
CA ARG A 11 2.58 -7.52 8.89
C ARG A 11 2.36 -6.39 7.86
N ARG A 12 1.88 -6.71 6.67
CA ARG A 12 1.50 -5.70 5.66
C ARG A 12 0.24 -4.94 6.08
N GLU A 13 -0.75 -5.64 6.63
CA GLU A 13 -2.00 -5.05 7.12
C GLU A 13 -1.80 -4.19 8.38
N SER A 14 -0.73 -4.44 9.15
CA SER A 14 -0.39 -3.61 10.32
C SER A 14 0.31 -2.30 9.99
N LEU A 15 0.79 -2.10 8.75
CA LEU A 15 1.45 -0.86 8.35
C LEU A 15 0.43 0.30 8.28
N PRO A 16 0.80 1.53 8.73
CA PRO A 16 -0.14 2.65 8.76
C PRO A 16 -0.82 2.96 7.42
N VAL A 17 -0.10 2.80 6.30
CA VAL A 17 -0.64 3.03 4.95
C VAL A 17 -1.80 2.11 4.58
N PHE A 18 -1.93 0.95 5.22
CA PHE A 18 -3.02 0.00 4.95
C PHE A 18 -4.40 0.61 5.20
N ARG A 19 -4.53 1.46 6.24
CA ARG A 19 -5.78 2.14 6.59
C ARG A 19 -6.28 3.05 5.46
N ALA A 20 -5.37 3.60 4.66
CA ALA A 20 -5.68 4.48 3.54
C ALA A 20 -5.79 3.75 2.20
N LYS A 21 -5.62 2.41 2.14
CA LYS A 21 -5.51 1.64 0.88
C LYS A 21 -6.62 1.96 -0.12
N ARG A 22 -7.89 1.96 0.34
CA ARG A 22 -9.05 2.19 -0.55
C ARG A 22 -9.09 3.60 -1.11
N GLU A 23 -8.91 4.60 -0.26
CA GLU A 23 -8.91 6.02 -0.64
C GLU A 23 -7.73 6.34 -1.57
N LEU A 24 -6.55 5.81 -1.25
CA LEU A 24 -5.36 5.90 -2.07
C LEU A 24 -5.60 5.37 -3.49
N LEU A 25 -6.13 4.15 -3.62
CA LEU A 25 -6.39 3.54 -4.92
C LEU A 25 -7.43 4.31 -5.73
N GLN A 26 -8.47 4.84 -5.08
CA GLN A 26 -9.44 5.73 -5.74
C GLN A 26 -8.81 7.03 -6.20
N ALA A 27 -7.93 7.63 -5.39
CA ALA A 27 -7.22 8.86 -5.74
C ALA A 27 -6.26 8.62 -6.93
N ILE A 28 -5.53 7.50 -6.95
CA ILE A 28 -4.67 7.10 -8.08
C ILE A 28 -5.51 6.93 -9.34
N TYR A 29 -6.64 6.21 -9.26
CA TYR A 29 -7.50 5.97 -10.42
C TYR A 29 -8.08 7.25 -11.02
N ARG A 30 -8.45 8.22 -10.18
CA ARG A 30 -9.13 9.46 -10.62
C ARG A 30 -8.17 10.55 -11.08
N ASN A 31 -6.90 10.51 -10.69
CA ASN A 31 -5.96 11.60 -10.92
C ASN A 31 -4.75 11.11 -11.70
N LYS A 32 -4.36 11.85 -12.74
CA LYS A 32 -3.13 11.56 -13.51
C LYS A 32 -1.86 11.71 -12.67
N THR A 33 -1.89 12.53 -11.62
CA THR A 33 -0.76 12.77 -10.72
C THR A 33 -1.28 13.07 -9.33
N ILE A 34 -0.60 12.52 -8.31
CA ILE A 34 -0.93 12.74 -6.90
C ILE A 34 0.36 13.00 -6.10
N ILE A 35 0.25 13.81 -5.06
CA ILE A 35 1.33 14.00 -4.07
C ILE A 35 0.90 13.28 -2.80
N LEU A 36 1.72 12.35 -2.33
CA LEU A 36 1.47 11.57 -1.12
C LEU A 36 2.41 11.97 -0.01
N LEU A 37 1.83 12.52 1.06
CA LEU A 37 2.54 12.88 2.28
C LEU A 37 2.40 11.77 3.31
N GLY A 38 3.49 11.46 4.02
CA GLY A 38 3.45 10.56 5.16
C GLY A 38 4.83 10.30 5.74
N GLU A 39 4.89 9.89 6.99
CA GLU A 39 6.13 9.65 7.72
C GLU A 39 6.95 8.48 7.15
N THR A 40 8.26 8.47 7.38
CA THR A 40 9.12 7.34 7.02
C THR A 40 8.65 6.06 7.72
N ALA A 41 8.97 4.89 7.15
CA ALA A 41 8.57 3.57 7.66
C ALA A 41 7.05 3.27 7.71
N CYS A 42 6.17 4.19 7.32
CA CYS A 42 4.72 3.94 7.32
C CYS A 42 4.24 2.97 6.21
N GLY A 43 5.16 2.50 5.34
CA GLY A 43 4.89 1.52 4.29
C GLY A 43 4.68 2.08 2.88
N LYS A 44 4.85 3.40 2.65
CA LYS A 44 4.60 4.03 1.33
C LYS A 44 5.32 3.34 0.17
N THR A 45 6.66 3.35 0.17
CA THR A 45 7.47 2.86 -0.95
C THR A 45 7.28 1.38 -1.25
N THR A 46 6.95 0.56 -0.23
CA THR A 46 6.82 -0.88 -0.40
C THR A 46 5.39 -1.33 -0.69
N GLN A 47 4.39 -0.73 -0.05
CA GLN A 47 3.01 -1.20 -0.15
C GLN A 47 2.22 -0.55 -1.30
N ILE A 48 2.51 0.70 -1.65
CA ILE A 48 1.75 1.40 -2.70
C ILE A 48 1.87 0.69 -4.06
N PRO A 49 3.08 0.35 -4.56
CA PRO A 49 3.21 -0.39 -5.82
C PRO A 49 2.50 -1.75 -5.76
N GLN A 50 2.56 -2.42 -4.60
CA GLN A 50 1.90 -3.70 -4.41
C GLN A 50 0.37 -3.57 -4.49
N TYR A 51 -0.22 -2.54 -3.87
CA TYR A 51 -1.66 -2.31 -3.95
C TYR A 51 -2.10 -1.98 -5.38
N MET A 52 -1.29 -1.26 -6.15
CA MET A 52 -1.57 -0.96 -7.56
C MET A 52 -1.58 -2.24 -8.40
N LEU A 53 -0.61 -3.13 -8.18
CA LEU A 53 -0.56 -4.44 -8.84
C LEU A 53 -1.78 -5.30 -8.48
N GLU A 54 -2.10 -5.42 -7.19
CA GLU A 54 -3.29 -6.16 -6.71
C GLU A 54 -4.61 -5.56 -7.23
N GLY A 55 -4.64 -4.25 -7.47
CA GLY A 55 -5.80 -3.52 -7.98
C GLY A 55 -5.94 -3.52 -9.51
N GLY A 56 -5.04 -4.17 -10.24
CA GLY A 56 -5.06 -4.20 -11.72
C GLY A 56 -4.76 -2.85 -12.37
N MET A 57 -3.98 -2.00 -11.69
CA MET A 57 -3.59 -0.66 -12.18
C MET A 57 -2.16 -0.61 -12.72
N ALA A 58 -1.44 -1.74 -12.68
CA ALA A 58 -0.07 -1.91 -13.14
C ALA A 58 0.04 -3.15 -14.02
#